data_AF-A0A0J6IUJ4-F1
#
_entry.id   AF-A0A0J6IUJ4-F1
#
_cell.length_a   1.000
_cell.length_b   1.000
_cell.length_c   1.000
_cell.angle_alpha   90.00
_cell.angle_beta   90.00
_cell.angle_gamma   90.00
#
_symmetry.space_group_name_H-M   'P 1'
#
loop_
_entity.id
_entity.type
_entity.pdbx_description
1 polymer ?
#
loop_
_entity_poly.entity_id
_entity_poly.type
_entity_poly.pdbx_seq_one_letter_code
_entity_poly.pdbx_strand_id
1 'polypeptide(L)'
;MSRTGLAKLLRANAHHGAIPKFKRNLLLREFIPSAGCSAHTMGCAALDYMVFGDAFFYCDTNTFGQVLELKHLPAINMRVKVDGCYRMLLPDGKFMDFERDEIIHVMDYDVEQTIYGIPDYLGALQALLLNEAATLFRRRYYSNGAHAGYIFYTNDPDLTEEDENNLREQISASKGVGNFRSMFVNIPNGKENAIQIIPVGDFQAKDELEKVKNITRNDIIAAWRMNPALAGIIPENSGGFGDIEKIDGVYTSNEIRPICQLFNQVNDVLRPDRKIDWKKPERTEITTD
;
A
#
# COMPACT_ATOMS: atom_id res chain seq x y z
N MET A 1 0.99 -12.28 6.23
CA MET A 1 1.96 -11.46 5.45
C MET A 1 2.97 -10.84 6.41
N SER A 2 4.24 -10.67 6.03
CA SER A 2 5.24 -10.08 6.95
C SER A 2 5.13 -8.55 6.98
N ARG A 3 5.52 -7.90 8.09
CA ARG A 3 5.58 -6.43 8.21
C ARG A 3 6.46 -5.80 7.11
N THR A 4 7.58 -6.42 6.77
CA THR A 4 8.41 -5.99 5.64
C THR A 4 7.67 -6.07 4.30
N GLY A 5 6.78 -7.06 4.12
CA GLY A 5 5.89 -7.15 2.97
C GLY A 5 4.94 -5.94 2.90
N LEU A 6 4.24 -5.62 4.00
CA LEU A 6 3.35 -4.46 4.08
C LEU A 6 4.08 -3.15 3.76
N ALA A 7 5.27 -2.94 4.35
CA ALA A 7 6.07 -1.75 4.08
C ALA A 7 6.50 -1.64 2.60
N LYS A 8 6.81 -2.76 1.95
CA LYS A 8 7.15 -2.79 0.51
C LYS A 8 5.93 -2.52 -0.36
N LEU A 9 4.74 -3.00 0.01
CA LEU A 9 3.49 -2.82 -0.73
C LEU A 9 3.09 -1.35 -0.90
N LEU A 10 3.53 -0.45 0.00
CA LEU A 10 3.37 0.98 -0.17
C LEU A 10 3.94 1.53 -1.49
N ARG A 11 4.88 0.81 -2.12
CA ARG A 11 5.50 1.20 -3.39
C ARG A 11 4.93 0.48 -4.61
N ALA A 12 4.03 -0.49 -4.40
CA ALA A 12 3.44 -1.30 -5.47
C ALA A 12 2.41 -0.51 -6.30
N ASN A 13 1.73 0.45 -5.68
CA ASN A 13 0.62 1.17 -6.29
C ASN A 13 0.59 2.64 -5.87
N ALA A 14 0.38 3.54 -6.85
CA ALA A 14 0.37 4.98 -6.64
C ALA A 14 -0.73 5.45 -5.66
N HIS A 15 -1.93 4.88 -5.74
CA HIS A 15 -3.03 5.22 -4.83
C HIS A 15 -2.79 4.66 -3.44
N HIS A 16 -2.49 3.36 -3.35
CA HIS A 16 -2.26 2.70 -2.06
C HIS A 16 -1.13 3.37 -1.26
N GLY A 17 -0.01 3.72 -1.90
CA GLY A 17 1.13 4.35 -1.23
C GLY A 17 0.89 5.79 -0.76
N ALA A 18 -0.02 6.52 -1.42
CA ALA A 18 -0.32 7.91 -1.09
C ALA A 18 -1.27 8.04 0.10
N ILE A 19 -2.26 7.15 0.20
CA ILE A 19 -3.35 7.23 1.19
C ILE A 19 -2.87 7.24 2.65
N PRO A 20 -2.00 6.33 3.14
CA PRO A 20 -1.61 6.33 4.55
C PRO A 20 -0.88 7.62 4.95
N LYS A 21 -0.05 8.19 4.07
CA LYS A 21 0.60 9.49 4.31
C LYS A 21 -0.41 10.63 4.35
N PHE A 22 -1.43 10.58 3.48
CA PHE A 22 -2.51 11.56 3.48
C PHE A 22 -3.33 11.50 4.78
N LYS A 23 -3.80 10.31 5.19
CA LYS A 23 -4.49 10.13 6.47
C LYS A 23 -3.64 10.58 7.67
N ARG A 24 -2.34 10.27 7.67
CA ARG A 24 -1.39 10.77 8.68
C ARG A 24 -1.33 12.29 8.71
N ASN A 25 -1.28 12.95 7.55
CA ASN A 25 -1.26 14.41 7.48
C ASN A 25 -2.57 15.02 8.01
N LEU A 26 -3.72 14.41 7.72
CA LEU A 26 -5.00 14.83 8.30
C LEU A 26 -5.04 14.66 9.82
N LEU A 27 -4.51 13.56 10.35
CA LEU A 27 -4.38 13.37 11.80
C LEU A 27 -3.51 14.46 12.42
N LEU A 28 -2.36 14.77 11.81
CA LEU A 28 -1.48 15.85 12.28
C LEU A 28 -2.12 17.24 12.17
N ARG A 29 -3.09 17.44 11.26
CA ARG A 29 -3.87 18.68 11.21
C ARG A 29 -4.72 18.87 12.47
N GLU A 30 -5.22 17.77 13.04
CA GLU A 30 -5.98 17.77 14.29
C GLU A 30 -5.09 17.76 15.54
N PHE A 31 -3.82 17.33 15.43
CA PHE A 31 -2.92 17.16 16.57
C PHE A 31 -2.43 18.48 17.17
N ILE A 32 -2.49 18.60 18.50
CA ILE A 32 -1.86 19.68 19.27
C ILE A 32 -0.66 19.08 20.02
N PRO A 33 0.58 19.37 19.58
CA PRO A 33 1.78 18.80 20.19
C PRO A 33 1.98 19.33 21.61
N SER A 34 2.65 18.52 22.43
CA SER A 34 3.06 18.87 23.78
C SER A 34 4.55 18.60 23.97
N ALA A 35 5.10 19.00 25.10
CA ALA A 35 6.46 18.59 25.48
C ALA A 35 6.57 17.07 25.74
N GLY A 36 5.45 16.37 25.91
CA GLY A 36 5.43 14.91 26.06
C GLY A 36 5.37 14.15 24.74
N CYS A 37 4.90 14.78 23.65
CA CYS A 37 4.89 14.16 22.33
C CYS A 37 4.93 15.21 21.24
N SER A 38 6.03 15.20 20.47
CA SER A 38 6.20 16.11 19.34
C SER A 38 5.32 15.71 18.15
N ALA A 39 5.04 16.66 17.26
CA ALA A 39 4.35 16.39 15.99
C ALA A 39 5.13 15.38 15.11
N HIS A 40 6.46 15.34 15.24
CA HIS A 40 7.29 14.35 14.55
C HIS A 40 7.05 12.94 15.11
N THR A 41 7.12 12.77 16.44
CA THR A 41 6.86 11.50 17.12
C THR A 41 5.47 10.98 16.77
N MET A 42 4.44 11.81 16.93
CA MET A 42 3.06 11.45 16.58
C MET A 42 2.93 11.15 15.08
N GLY A 43 3.61 11.91 14.22
CA GLY A 43 3.58 11.73 12.77
C GLY A 43 4.19 10.42 12.30
N CYS A 44 5.23 9.92 12.96
CA CYS A 44 5.80 8.59 12.70
C CYS A 44 4.88 7.49 13.22
N ALA A 45 4.40 7.60 14.46
CA ALA A 45 3.51 6.63 15.07
C ALA A 45 2.18 6.49 14.30
N ALA A 46 1.57 7.60 13.92
CA ALA A 46 0.35 7.60 13.10
C ALA A 46 0.58 6.96 11.73
N LEU A 47 1.75 7.15 11.11
CA LEU A 47 2.06 6.47 9.85
C LEU A 47 2.19 4.95 10.06
N ASP A 48 2.89 4.53 11.12
CA ASP A 48 3.01 3.12 11.47
C ASP A 48 1.63 2.49 11.71
N TYR A 49 0.75 3.17 12.47
CA TYR A 49 -0.62 2.72 12.69
C TYR A 49 -1.38 2.53 11.37
N MET A 50 -1.31 3.50 10.45
CA MET A 50 -2.00 3.40 9.16
C MET A 50 -1.46 2.25 8.29
N VAL A 51 -0.18 1.90 8.42
CA VAL A 51 0.48 0.90 7.58
C VAL A 51 0.38 -0.51 8.19
N PHE A 52 0.51 -0.63 9.50
CA PHE A 52 0.65 -1.92 10.19
C PHE A 52 -0.55 -2.27 11.09
N GLY A 53 -1.46 -1.33 11.33
CA GLY A 53 -2.55 -1.46 12.29
C GLY A 53 -2.12 -1.15 13.73
N ASP A 54 -0.85 -0.85 13.97
CA ASP A 54 -0.32 -0.53 15.29
C ASP A 54 0.87 0.43 15.30
N ALA A 55 1.12 1.01 16.47
CA ALA A 55 2.21 1.93 16.74
C ALA A 55 2.76 1.71 18.16
N PHE A 56 4.06 1.97 18.33
CA PHE A 56 4.76 1.75 19.59
C PHE A 56 5.46 3.02 20.05
N PHE A 57 5.33 3.31 21.34
CA PHE A 57 6.04 4.39 22.01
C PHE A 57 6.85 3.85 23.18
N TYR A 58 8.09 4.29 23.31
CA TYR A 58 8.86 4.16 24.54
C TYR A 58 8.52 5.31 25.50
N CYS A 59 8.26 4.98 26.76
CA CYS A 59 7.99 5.92 27.83
C CYS A 59 9.31 6.41 28.45
N ASP A 60 9.71 7.64 28.16
CA ASP A 60 10.89 8.25 28.79
C ASP A 60 10.51 8.83 30.16
N THR A 61 11.00 8.18 31.23
CA THR A 61 10.64 8.50 32.61
C THR A 61 11.72 9.27 33.35
N ASN A 62 11.30 10.12 34.29
CA ASN A 62 12.24 10.68 35.28
C ASN A 62 12.58 9.68 36.40
N THR A 63 13.46 10.08 37.31
CA THR A 63 13.87 9.28 38.50
C THR A 63 12.72 8.92 39.45
N PHE A 64 11.57 9.57 39.33
CA PHE A 64 10.36 9.30 40.12
C PHE A 64 9.35 8.41 39.36
N GLY A 65 9.72 7.88 38.18
CA GLY A 65 8.86 7.01 37.37
C GLY A 65 7.75 7.76 36.61
N GLN A 66 7.80 9.09 36.52
CA GLN A 66 6.82 9.86 35.76
C GLN A 66 7.22 9.91 34.28
N VAL A 67 6.31 9.54 33.38
CA VAL A 67 6.54 9.62 31.93
C VAL A 67 6.54 11.09 31.49
N LEU A 68 7.70 11.57 31.06
CA LEU A 68 7.90 12.95 30.63
C LEU A 68 7.74 13.12 29.13
N GLU A 69 8.18 12.14 28.34
CA GLU A 69 8.20 12.18 26.88
C GLU A 69 7.96 10.79 26.28
N LEU A 70 7.35 10.75 25.11
CA LEU A 70 7.18 9.56 24.30
C LEU A 70 8.15 9.58 23.13
N LYS A 71 8.84 8.47 22.92
CA LYS A 71 9.71 8.26 21.76
C LYS A 71 9.11 7.20 20.86
N HIS A 72 8.99 7.51 19.57
CA HIS A 72 8.50 6.56 18.58
C HIS A 72 9.49 5.39 18.44
N LEU A 73 8.96 4.17 18.45
CA LEU A 73 9.69 2.97 18.09
C LEU A 73 9.15 2.42 16.76
N PRO A 74 10.00 2.13 15.76
CA PRO A 74 9.54 1.64 14.46
C PRO A 74 8.79 0.32 14.57
N ALA A 75 7.49 0.32 14.24
CA ALA A 75 6.64 -0.86 14.36
C ALA A 75 7.17 -2.06 13.57
N ILE A 76 7.80 -1.83 12.40
CA ILE A 76 8.41 -2.89 11.60
C ILE A 76 9.47 -3.70 12.38
N ASN A 77 10.16 -3.08 13.33
CA ASN A 77 11.21 -3.68 14.16
C ASN A 77 10.71 -4.23 15.50
N MET A 78 9.55 -3.79 15.98
CA MET A 78 9.00 -4.21 17.27
C MET A 78 8.40 -5.63 17.22
N ARG A 79 8.52 -6.36 18.33
CA ARG A 79 7.90 -7.66 18.57
C ARG A 79 7.34 -7.73 19.98
N VAL A 80 6.19 -8.37 20.12
CA VAL A 80 5.61 -8.75 21.41
C VAL A 80 6.13 -10.14 21.78
N LYS A 81 6.62 -10.28 23.00
CA LYS A 81 7.09 -11.54 23.57
C LYS A 81 5.91 -12.32 24.18
N VAL A 82 6.08 -13.62 24.41
CA VAL A 82 5.03 -14.50 24.97
C VAL A 82 4.62 -14.10 26.39
N ASP A 83 5.55 -13.53 27.15
CA ASP A 83 5.31 -12.98 28.49
C ASP A 83 4.60 -11.61 28.46
N GLY A 84 4.29 -11.07 27.27
CA GLY A 84 3.68 -9.76 27.08
C GLY A 84 4.63 -8.58 27.31
N CYS A 85 5.95 -8.83 27.40
CA CYS A 85 6.96 -7.80 27.28
C CYS A 85 7.27 -7.52 25.80
N TYR A 86 8.15 -6.56 25.51
CA TYR A 86 8.45 -6.16 24.13
C TYR A 86 9.93 -6.34 23.80
N ARG A 87 10.23 -6.38 22.50
CA ARG A 87 11.59 -6.26 22.01
C ARG A 87 11.66 -5.60 20.64
N MET A 88 12.75 -4.91 20.38
CA MET A 88 13.04 -4.32 19.08
C MET A 88 14.23 -5.02 18.43
N LEU A 89 14.05 -5.42 17.16
CA LEU A 89 15.15 -5.92 16.32
C LEU A 89 16.01 -4.76 15.82
N LEU A 90 17.28 -4.77 16.19
CA LEU A 90 18.28 -3.76 15.81
C LEU A 90 18.92 -4.08 14.44
N PRO A 91 19.56 -3.10 13.77
CA PRO A 91 20.22 -3.31 12.49
C PRO A 91 21.33 -4.36 12.48
N ASP A 92 21.99 -4.58 13.61
CA ASP A 92 23.04 -5.59 13.78
C ASP A 92 22.48 -7.00 14.06
N GLY A 93 21.16 -7.18 13.99
CA GLY A 93 20.47 -8.44 14.24
C GLY A 93 20.28 -8.77 15.72
N LYS A 94 20.74 -7.91 16.64
CA LYS A 94 20.49 -8.07 18.07
C LYS A 94 19.11 -7.54 18.44
N PHE A 95 18.73 -7.83 19.68
CA PHE A 95 17.49 -7.35 20.25
C PHE A 95 17.76 -6.42 21.42
N MET A 96 16.92 -5.39 21.51
CA MET A 96 16.76 -4.57 22.70
C MET A 96 15.41 -4.95 23.32
N ASP A 97 15.43 -5.51 24.52
CA ASP A 97 14.23 -5.93 25.22
C ASP A 97 13.70 -4.77 26.08
N PHE A 98 12.39 -4.73 26.29
CA PHE A 98 11.70 -3.74 27.10
C PHE A 98 10.66 -4.43 27.99
N GLU A 99 10.46 -3.87 29.17
CA GLU A 99 9.39 -4.28 30.06
C GLU A 99 8.03 -3.78 29.57
N ARG A 100 6.96 -4.38 30.11
CA ARG A 100 5.59 -4.12 29.66
C ARG A 100 5.18 -2.66 29.86
N ASP A 101 5.58 -2.05 30.96
CA ASP A 101 5.25 -0.68 31.36
C ASP A 101 6.13 0.38 30.67
N GLU A 102 7.23 -0.04 30.02
CA GLU A 102 8.07 0.88 29.25
C GLU A 102 7.45 1.24 27.89
N ILE A 103 6.52 0.43 27.38
CA ILE A 103 5.98 0.56 26.02
C ILE A 103 4.48 0.84 26.04
N ILE A 104 4.07 1.87 25.29
CA ILE A 104 2.67 2.04 24.90
C ILE A 104 2.48 1.42 23.52
N HIS A 105 1.58 0.46 23.43
CA HIS A 105 1.21 -0.21 22.19
C HIS A 105 -0.19 0.22 21.77
N VAL A 106 -0.25 1.20 20.87
CA VAL A 106 -1.51 1.65 20.25
C VAL A 106 -1.81 0.71 19.10
N MET A 107 -2.89 -0.06 19.17
CA MET A 107 -3.27 -0.98 18.10
C MET A 107 -4.77 -1.01 17.88
N ASP A 108 -5.18 -1.33 16.66
CA ASP A 108 -6.55 -1.72 16.39
C ASP A 108 -6.80 -3.16 16.86
N TYR A 109 -8.03 -3.44 17.30
CA TYR A 109 -8.39 -4.78 17.74
C TYR A 109 -8.59 -5.71 16.54
N ASP A 110 -7.98 -6.88 16.60
CA ASP A 110 -8.20 -7.95 15.65
C ASP A 110 -8.98 -9.11 16.30
N VAL A 111 -9.92 -9.67 15.55
CA VAL A 111 -10.79 -10.74 16.05
C VAL A 111 -10.10 -12.09 16.12
N GLU A 112 -9.02 -12.28 15.37
CA GLU A 112 -8.27 -13.55 15.33
C GLU A 112 -7.18 -13.60 16.41
N GLN A 113 -6.61 -12.46 16.80
CA GLN A 113 -5.58 -12.37 17.83
C GLN A 113 -5.54 -10.99 18.52
N THR A 114 -4.96 -10.94 19.72
CA THR A 114 -4.86 -9.72 20.55
C THR A 114 -3.42 -9.24 20.78
N ILE A 115 -2.50 -9.65 19.92
CA ILE A 115 -1.04 -9.42 20.02
C ILE A 115 -0.60 -8.22 19.17
N TYR A 116 -1.18 -8.03 18.00
CA TYR A 116 -0.86 -6.94 17.07
C TYR A 116 -2.13 -6.36 16.46
N GLY A 117 -2.05 -5.12 16.00
CA GLY A 117 -3.04 -4.59 15.08
C GLY A 117 -2.87 -5.17 13.68
N ILE A 118 -3.95 -5.13 12.91
CA ILE A 118 -3.98 -5.50 11.48
C ILE A 118 -4.60 -4.33 10.72
N PRO A 119 -4.02 -3.87 9.60
CA PRO A 119 -4.57 -2.77 8.86
C PRO A 119 -5.77 -3.23 7.99
N ASP A 120 -6.86 -2.47 8.00
CA ASP A 120 -8.10 -2.78 7.25
C ASP A 120 -7.88 -3.00 5.75
N TYR A 121 -6.93 -2.29 5.15
CA TYR A 121 -6.66 -2.40 3.71
C TYR A 121 -6.15 -3.79 3.30
N LEU A 122 -5.77 -4.65 4.25
CA LEU A 122 -5.30 -6.01 3.98
C LEU A 122 -6.33 -6.83 3.19
N GLY A 123 -7.63 -6.55 3.38
CA GLY A 123 -8.71 -7.17 2.60
C GLY A 123 -8.61 -6.93 1.09
N ALA A 124 -8.01 -5.81 0.66
CA ALA A 124 -7.79 -5.48 -0.75
C ALA A 124 -6.39 -5.87 -1.27
N LEU A 125 -5.64 -6.72 -0.54
CA LEU A 125 -4.29 -7.11 -0.94
C LEU A 125 -4.23 -7.70 -2.35
N GLN A 126 -5.19 -8.55 -2.71
CA GLN A 126 -5.23 -9.17 -4.04
C GLN A 126 -5.54 -8.14 -5.14
N ALA A 127 -6.44 -7.20 -4.87
CA ALA A 127 -6.71 -6.09 -5.77
C ALA A 127 -5.47 -5.21 -5.98
N LEU A 128 -4.73 -4.91 -4.90
CA LEU A 128 -3.48 -4.16 -4.95
C LEU A 128 -2.44 -4.84 -5.83
N LEU A 129 -2.18 -6.13 -5.60
CA LEU A 129 -1.21 -6.91 -6.36
C LEU A 129 -1.62 -7.06 -7.84
N LEU A 130 -2.91 -7.27 -8.11
CA LEU A 130 -3.43 -7.34 -9.47
C LEU A 130 -3.28 -5.99 -10.19
N ASN A 131 -3.54 -4.88 -9.49
CA ASN A 131 -3.36 -3.54 -10.04
C ASN A 131 -1.88 -3.22 -10.36
N GLU A 132 -0.96 -3.64 -9.49
CA GLU A 132 0.49 -3.56 -9.73
C GLU A 132 0.87 -4.40 -10.96
N ALA A 133 0.42 -5.65 -11.02
CA ALA A 133 0.68 -6.56 -12.14
C ALA A 133 0.21 -5.97 -13.48
N ALA A 134 -0.99 -5.38 -13.52
CA ALA A 134 -1.50 -4.70 -14.72
C ALA A 134 -0.61 -3.50 -15.14
N THR A 135 -0.10 -2.75 -14.17
CA THR A 135 0.86 -1.64 -14.42
C THR A 135 2.17 -2.16 -15.00
N LEU A 136 2.73 -3.21 -14.38
CA LEU A 136 3.98 -3.82 -14.83
C LEU A 136 3.83 -4.45 -16.22
N PHE A 137 2.70 -5.11 -16.49
CA PHE A 137 2.38 -5.65 -17.80
C PHE A 137 2.39 -4.54 -18.86
N ARG A 138 1.64 -3.45 -18.64
CA ARG A 138 1.59 -2.31 -19.58
C ARG A 138 2.97 -1.73 -19.82
N ARG A 139 3.76 -1.50 -18.76
CA ARG A 139 5.13 -1.00 -18.88
C ARG A 139 5.99 -1.92 -19.77
N ARG A 140 5.98 -3.23 -19.51
CA ARG A 140 6.75 -4.22 -20.28
C ARG A 140 6.29 -4.31 -21.72
N TYR A 141 4.97 -4.26 -21.94
CA TYR A 141 4.36 -4.26 -23.26
C TYR A 141 4.83 -3.07 -24.10
N TYR A 142 4.78 -1.85 -23.55
CA TYR A 142 5.27 -0.66 -24.25
C TYR A 142 6.80 -0.68 -24.44
N SER A 143 7.56 -1.18 -23.46
CA SER A 143 9.00 -1.38 -23.61
C SER A 143 9.37 -2.38 -24.72
N ASN A 144 8.43 -3.24 -25.13
CA ASN A 144 8.59 -4.21 -26.22
C ASN A 144 8.02 -3.77 -27.56
N GLY A 145 7.89 -2.46 -27.79
CA GLY A 145 7.36 -1.95 -29.04
C GLY A 145 5.86 -2.24 -29.22
N ALA A 146 5.11 -2.32 -28.13
CA ALA A 146 3.69 -2.65 -28.12
C ALA A 146 3.40 -4.00 -28.79
N HIS A 147 4.13 -5.04 -28.34
CA HIS A 147 3.87 -6.42 -28.74
C HIS A 147 4.08 -7.38 -27.56
N ALA A 148 3.23 -8.42 -27.47
CA ALA A 148 3.24 -9.41 -26.38
C ALA A 148 3.96 -10.73 -26.75
N GLY A 149 4.67 -10.74 -27.88
CA GLY A 149 5.32 -11.93 -28.45
C GLY A 149 4.49 -12.53 -29.59
N TYR A 150 5.15 -13.27 -30.48
CA TYR A 150 4.52 -13.88 -31.67
C TYR A 150 4.87 -15.36 -31.76
N ILE A 151 4.02 -16.14 -32.43
CA ILE A 151 4.38 -17.45 -32.96
C ILE A 151 4.82 -17.24 -34.40
N PHE A 152 6.10 -17.47 -34.67
CA PHE A 152 6.62 -17.58 -36.02
C PHE A 152 6.33 -18.99 -36.52
N TYR A 153 5.41 -19.08 -37.47
CA TYR A 153 4.99 -20.32 -38.10
C TYR A 153 5.60 -20.43 -39.49
N THR A 154 6.12 -21.60 -39.83
CA THR A 154 6.54 -21.94 -41.19
C THR A 154 6.06 -23.35 -41.53
N ASN A 155 5.79 -23.61 -42.81
CA ASN A 155 5.50 -24.93 -43.35
C ASN A 155 6.38 -25.29 -44.55
N ASP A 156 7.49 -24.56 -44.71
CA ASP A 156 8.44 -24.74 -45.80
C ASP A 156 9.08 -26.14 -45.73
N PRO A 157 8.83 -27.03 -46.72
CA PRO A 157 9.41 -28.36 -46.76
C PRO A 157 10.91 -28.36 -47.05
N ASP A 158 11.46 -27.24 -47.56
CA ASP A 158 12.87 -27.10 -47.93
C ASP A 158 13.72 -26.49 -46.80
N LEU A 159 13.13 -26.22 -45.63
CA LEU A 159 13.84 -25.70 -44.46
C LEU A 159 14.75 -26.78 -43.86
N THR A 160 16.07 -26.53 -43.84
CA THR A 160 17.04 -27.46 -43.26
C THR A 160 16.98 -27.48 -41.73
N GLU A 161 17.43 -28.57 -41.10
CA GLU A 161 17.54 -28.63 -39.62
C GLU A 161 18.47 -27.54 -39.06
N GLU A 162 19.50 -27.16 -39.80
CA GLU A 162 20.44 -26.11 -39.40
C GLU A 162 19.76 -24.73 -39.41
N ASP A 163 19.01 -24.41 -40.47
CA ASP A 163 18.25 -23.17 -40.58
C ASP A 163 17.12 -23.10 -39.55
N GLU A 164 16.45 -24.23 -39.28
CA GLU A 164 15.43 -24.34 -38.25
C GLU A 164 15.99 -24.00 -36.86
N ASN A 165 17.15 -24.56 -36.52
CA ASN A 165 17.80 -24.30 -35.24
C ASN A 165 18.29 -22.85 -35.14
N ASN A 166 18.86 -22.31 -36.21
CA ASN A 166 19.29 -20.91 -36.27
C ASN A 166 18.10 -19.95 -36.07
N LEU A 167 16.97 -20.18 -36.74
CA LEU A 167 15.76 -19.37 -36.59
C LEU A 167 15.17 -19.51 -35.19
N ARG A 168 15.10 -20.73 -34.65
CA ARG A 168 14.64 -21.00 -33.27
C ARG A 168 15.50 -20.27 -32.25
N GLU A 169 16.82 -20.28 -32.41
CA GLU A 169 17.75 -19.57 -31.54
C GLU A 169 17.58 -18.06 -31.63
N GLN A 170 17.50 -17.50 -32.84
CA GLN A 170 17.30 -16.05 -33.04
C GLN A 170 15.97 -15.57 -32.44
N ILE A 171 14.88 -16.32 -32.62
CA ILE A 171 13.56 -15.98 -32.06
C ILE A 171 13.54 -16.14 -30.54
N SER A 172 14.20 -17.17 -30.00
CA SER A 172 14.32 -17.38 -28.55
C SER A 172 15.26 -16.36 -27.88
N ALA A 173 16.28 -15.89 -28.60
CA ALA A 173 17.20 -14.84 -28.18
C ALA A 173 16.56 -13.45 -28.26
N SER A 174 15.55 -13.27 -29.12
CA SER A 174 14.66 -12.11 -29.16
C SER A 174 13.73 -12.08 -27.94
N LYS A 175 14.32 -11.98 -26.74
CA LYS A 175 13.58 -11.75 -25.50
C LYS A 175 13.18 -10.29 -25.46
N GLY A 176 11.88 -10.01 -25.61
CA GLY A 176 11.33 -8.75 -25.17
C GLY A 176 11.60 -8.52 -23.68
N VAL A 177 11.83 -7.28 -23.28
CA VAL A 177 11.84 -6.81 -21.90
C VAL A 177 10.55 -7.25 -21.18
N GLY A 178 10.67 -8.10 -20.16
CA GLY A 178 9.56 -8.39 -19.24
C GLY A 178 8.72 -9.64 -19.53
N ASN A 179 9.35 -10.80 -19.66
CA ASN A 179 8.73 -12.14 -19.70
C ASN A 179 7.83 -12.46 -20.92
N PHE A 180 7.73 -11.59 -21.91
CA PHE A 180 7.11 -11.95 -23.19
C PHE A 180 8.08 -12.80 -24.01
N ARG A 181 7.59 -13.92 -24.55
CA ARG A 181 8.39 -14.87 -25.35
C ARG A 181 7.70 -15.12 -26.67
N SER A 182 8.47 -15.03 -27.75
CA SER A 182 8.06 -15.52 -29.05
C SER A 182 8.37 -17.01 -29.17
N MET A 183 7.59 -17.74 -29.96
CA MET A 183 7.78 -19.16 -30.22
C MET A 183 8.00 -19.39 -31.71
N PHE A 184 8.77 -20.41 -32.06
CA PHE A 184 8.97 -20.86 -33.43
C PHE A 184 8.32 -22.24 -33.61
N VAL A 185 7.51 -22.39 -34.65
CA VAL A 185 6.79 -23.62 -34.97
C VAL A 185 6.96 -23.92 -36.47
N ASN A 186 7.51 -25.07 -36.80
CA ASN A 186 7.59 -25.58 -38.18
C ASN A 186 6.63 -26.78 -38.33
N ILE A 187 5.68 -26.73 -39.27
CA ILE A 187 4.79 -27.84 -39.61
C ILE A 187 4.90 -28.10 -41.12
N PRO A 188 5.80 -29.00 -41.56
CA PRO A 188 6.00 -29.30 -42.97
C PRO A 188 4.71 -29.77 -43.65
N ASN A 189 4.46 -29.31 -44.89
CA ASN A 189 3.25 -29.61 -45.66
C ASN A 189 1.92 -29.07 -45.06
N GLY A 190 1.98 -28.05 -44.21
CA GLY A 190 0.80 -27.31 -43.76
C GLY A 190 0.03 -26.67 -44.93
N LYS A 191 -1.29 -26.46 -44.78
CA LYS A 191 -2.17 -26.09 -45.90
C LYS A 191 -2.25 -24.59 -46.25
N GLU A 192 -1.63 -23.69 -45.48
CA GLU A 192 -1.69 -22.23 -45.70
C GLU A 192 -0.32 -21.56 -45.48
N ASN A 193 -0.06 -20.47 -46.25
CA ASN A 193 1.14 -19.60 -46.36
C ASN A 193 2.49 -20.14 -45.82
N ALA A 194 3.52 -20.13 -46.69
CA ALA A 194 4.90 -20.56 -46.41
C ALA A 194 5.47 -20.09 -45.05
N ILE A 195 5.22 -18.83 -44.69
CA ILE A 195 5.68 -18.20 -43.45
C ILE A 195 4.55 -17.31 -42.91
N GLN A 196 4.28 -17.39 -41.61
CA GLN A 196 3.31 -16.55 -40.91
C GLN A 196 3.82 -16.08 -39.56
N ILE A 197 3.48 -14.85 -39.19
CA ILE A 197 3.66 -14.34 -37.83
C ILE A 197 2.27 -14.27 -37.20
N ILE A 198 2.01 -15.14 -36.23
CA ILE A 198 0.76 -15.17 -35.49
C ILE A 198 0.98 -14.38 -34.18
N PRO A 199 0.36 -13.21 -34.00
CA PRO A 199 0.51 -12.45 -32.76
C PRO A 199 -0.06 -13.25 -31.58
N VAL A 200 0.70 -13.33 -30.48
CA VAL A 200 0.23 -13.96 -29.24
C VAL A 200 -0.31 -12.87 -28.33
N GLY A 201 -1.60 -12.96 -28.01
CA GLY A 201 -2.30 -11.94 -27.25
C GLY A 201 -3.03 -10.98 -28.20
N ASP A 202 -4.28 -11.30 -28.51
CA ASP A 202 -5.14 -10.41 -29.27
C ASP A 202 -5.41 -9.14 -28.45
N PHE A 203 -5.13 -7.98 -29.04
CA PHE A 203 -5.17 -6.69 -28.34
C PHE A 203 -6.58 -6.12 -28.17
N GLN A 204 -7.61 -6.95 -28.29
CA GLN A 204 -8.97 -6.65 -27.82
C GLN A 204 -9.06 -6.53 -26.28
N ALA A 205 -8.01 -6.88 -25.54
CA ALA A 205 -7.94 -6.79 -24.08
C ALA A 205 -7.54 -5.41 -23.51
N LYS A 206 -7.41 -4.34 -24.33
CA LYS A 206 -7.15 -2.98 -23.79
C LYS A 206 -8.23 -2.58 -22.80
N ASP A 207 -9.49 -2.80 -23.17
CA ASP A 207 -10.66 -2.53 -22.35
C ASP A 207 -10.65 -3.37 -21.07
N GLU A 208 -10.21 -4.63 -21.16
CA GLU A 208 -10.11 -5.53 -20.00
C GLU A 208 -9.03 -5.09 -19.00
N LEU A 209 -7.85 -4.65 -19.48
CA LEU A 209 -6.80 -4.13 -18.59
C LEU A 209 -7.21 -2.81 -17.93
N GLU A 210 -7.95 -1.97 -18.63
CA GLU A 210 -8.49 -0.74 -18.06
C GLU A 210 -9.56 -1.03 -17.01
N LYS A 211 -10.49 -1.94 -17.29
CA LYS A 211 -11.47 -2.43 -16.31
C LYS A 211 -10.78 -3.00 -15.07
N VAL A 212 -9.79 -3.87 -15.24
CA VAL A 212 -9.01 -4.41 -14.11
C VAL A 212 -8.39 -3.27 -13.30
N LYS A 213 -7.75 -2.29 -13.94
CA LYS A 213 -7.14 -1.14 -13.26
C LYS A 213 -8.16 -0.29 -12.50
N ASN A 214 -9.34 -0.06 -13.07
CA ASN A 214 -10.38 0.78 -12.47
C ASN A 214 -11.09 0.05 -11.32
N ILE A 215 -11.48 -1.22 -11.50
CA ILE A 215 -12.09 -2.05 -10.46
C ILE A 215 -11.16 -2.17 -9.27
N THR A 216 -9.91 -2.62 -9.51
CA THR A 216 -8.96 -2.79 -8.41
C THR A 216 -8.55 -1.47 -7.76
N ARG A 217 -8.54 -0.34 -8.47
CA ARG A 217 -8.38 0.99 -7.86
C ARG A 217 -9.50 1.29 -6.88
N ASN A 218 -10.75 1.02 -7.29
CA ASN A 218 -11.92 1.25 -6.45
C ASN A 218 -11.90 0.35 -5.21
N ASP A 219 -11.52 -0.94 -5.36
CA ASP A 219 -11.38 -1.87 -4.23
C ASP A 219 -10.32 -1.38 -3.22
N ILE A 220 -9.17 -0.89 -3.71
CA ILE A 220 -8.11 -0.34 -2.86
C ILE A 220 -8.62 0.87 -2.06
N ILE A 221 -9.30 1.79 -2.74
CA ILE A 221 -9.82 3.02 -2.13
C ILE A 221 -10.93 2.70 -1.12
N ALA A 222 -11.82 1.77 -1.47
CA ALA A 222 -12.87 1.29 -0.58
C ALA A 222 -12.30 0.63 0.68
N ALA A 223 -11.27 -0.21 0.55
CA ALA A 223 -10.63 -0.86 1.69
C ALA A 223 -9.89 0.13 2.60
N TRP A 224 -9.35 1.22 2.05
CA TRP A 224 -8.85 2.34 2.83
C TRP A 224 -9.95 3.24 3.40
N ARG A 225 -11.22 3.01 3.03
CA ARG A 225 -12.36 3.89 3.27
C ARG A 225 -12.13 5.33 2.78
N MET A 226 -11.28 5.49 1.77
CA MET A 226 -10.84 6.79 1.27
C MET A 226 -11.89 7.40 0.35
N ASN A 227 -12.19 8.69 0.51
CA ASN A 227 -13.06 9.39 -0.45
C ASN A 227 -12.30 9.60 -1.79
N PRO A 228 -12.89 9.26 -2.96
CA PRO A 228 -12.24 9.43 -4.26
C PRO A 228 -11.74 10.86 -4.55
N ALA A 229 -12.51 11.88 -4.14
CA ALA A 229 -12.16 13.29 -4.37
C ALA A 229 -10.88 13.67 -3.63
N LEU A 230 -10.75 13.25 -2.37
CA LEU A 230 -9.55 13.46 -1.56
C LEU A 230 -8.38 12.58 -2.01
N ALA A 231 -8.65 11.48 -2.73
CA ALA A 231 -7.63 10.56 -3.25
C ALA A 231 -6.98 11.05 -4.55
N GLY A 232 -7.37 12.23 -5.04
CA GLY A 232 -6.88 12.79 -6.30
C GLY A 232 -7.40 12.04 -7.53
N ILE A 233 -8.55 11.38 -7.44
CA ILE A 233 -9.22 10.81 -8.61
C ILE A 233 -9.85 11.95 -9.41
N ILE A 234 -9.71 11.89 -10.74
CA ILE A 234 -10.41 12.79 -11.66
C ILE A 234 -11.82 12.22 -11.88
N PRO A 235 -12.89 13.01 -11.68
CA PRO A 235 -14.25 12.55 -11.91
C PRO A 235 -14.49 12.27 -13.40
N GLU A 236 -15.23 11.20 -13.70
CA GLU A 236 -15.58 10.80 -15.07
C GLU A 236 -16.88 11.47 -15.57
N ASN A 237 -17.64 12.10 -14.67
CA ASN A 237 -18.89 12.79 -14.97
C ASN A 237 -18.74 14.33 -14.91
N SER A 238 -19.58 15.05 -15.64
CA SER A 238 -19.56 16.52 -15.72
C SER A 238 -19.88 17.22 -14.40
N GLY A 239 -20.50 16.52 -13.45
CA GLY A 239 -20.92 17.07 -12.15
C GLY A 239 -19.85 17.07 -11.06
N GLY A 240 -18.71 16.39 -11.27
CA GLY A 240 -17.65 16.30 -10.27
C GLY A 240 -18.06 15.59 -8.98
N PHE A 241 -17.29 15.82 -7.89
CA PHE A 241 -17.55 15.22 -6.57
C PHE A 241 -18.38 16.11 -5.63
N GLY A 242 -18.67 17.35 -6.02
CA GLY A 242 -19.29 18.36 -5.16
C GLY A 242 -18.27 19.15 -4.35
N ASP A 243 -18.71 19.68 -3.20
CA ASP A 243 -17.91 20.53 -2.31
C ASP A 243 -16.84 19.74 -1.55
N ILE A 244 -15.58 20.01 -1.90
CA ILE A 244 -14.41 19.33 -1.32
C ILE A 244 -14.20 19.64 0.17
N GLU A 245 -14.57 20.85 0.62
CA GLU A 245 -14.41 21.24 2.03
C GLU A 245 -15.39 20.48 2.91
N LYS A 246 -16.64 20.32 2.43
CA LYS A 246 -17.64 19.50 3.11
C LYS A 246 -17.23 18.02 3.14
N ILE A 247 -16.68 17.51 2.04
CA ILE A 247 -16.16 16.14 1.97
C ILE A 247 -15.02 15.94 2.98
N ASP A 248 -14.04 16.85 3.02
CA ASP A 248 -12.93 16.81 3.95
C ASP A 248 -13.39 16.87 5.42
N GLY A 249 -14.37 17.72 5.73
CA GLY A 249 -14.95 17.84 7.07
C GLY A 249 -15.63 16.54 7.54
N VAL A 250 -16.47 15.93 6.69
CA VAL A 250 -17.13 14.64 7.00
C VAL A 250 -16.10 13.51 7.11
N TYR A 251 -15.15 13.45 6.18
CA TYR A 251 -14.10 12.45 6.15
C TYR A 251 -13.21 12.53 7.40
N THR A 252 -12.76 13.73 7.77
CA THR A 252 -11.98 13.95 8.99
C THR A 252 -12.76 13.52 10.23
N SER A 253 -14.05 13.86 10.28
CA SER A 253 -14.90 13.51 11.43
C SER A 253 -15.12 12.01 11.59
N ASN A 254 -15.29 11.28 10.48
CA ASN A 254 -15.65 9.87 10.51
C ASN A 254 -14.45 8.92 10.46
N GLU A 255 -13.35 9.32 9.84
CA GLU A 255 -12.20 8.43 9.60
C GLU A 255 -10.97 8.82 10.41
N ILE A 256 -10.73 10.12 10.62
CA ILE A 256 -9.49 10.60 11.24
C ILE A 256 -9.64 10.78 12.75
N ARG A 257 -10.71 11.44 13.20
CA ARG A 257 -10.94 11.67 14.64
C ARG A 257 -11.08 10.38 15.46
N PRO A 258 -11.71 9.29 14.98
CA PRO A 258 -11.69 8.02 15.71
C PRO A 258 -10.27 7.48 15.89
N ILE A 259 -9.39 7.63 14.88
CA ILE A 259 -7.99 7.25 15.02
C ILE A 259 -7.29 8.14 16.05
N CYS A 260 -7.53 9.46 16.04
CA CYS A 260 -7.03 10.36 17.10
C CYS A 260 -7.45 9.89 18.51
N GLN A 261 -8.68 9.39 18.66
CA GLN A 261 -9.17 8.88 19.94
C GLN A 261 -8.40 7.65 20.42
N LEU A 262 -7.97 6.75 19.53
CA LEU A 262 -7.12 5.61 19.90
C LEU A 262 -5.79 6.05 20.48
N PHE A 263 -5.22 7.15 19.98
CA PHE A 263 -4.00 7.73 20.52
C PHE A 263 -4.20 8.44 21.87
N ASN A 264 -5.43 8.67 22.35
CA ASN A 264 -5.65 9.27 23.66
C ASN A 264 -5.12 8.43 24.81
N GLN A 265 -4.98 7.10 24.63
CA GLN A 265 -4.42 6.22 25.67
C GLN A 265 -3.01 6.64 26.11
N VAL A 266 -2.26 7.37 25.28
CA VAL A 266 -0.94 7.89 25.68
C VAL A 266 -1.04 8.88 26.84
N ASN A 267 -2.18 9.54 26.99
CA ASN A 267 -2.47 10.45 28.09
C ASN A 267 -2.76 9.74 29.41
N ASP A 268 -2.92 8.42 29.43
CA ASP A 268 -3.13 7.65 30.66
C ASP A 268 -1.83 7.52 31.46
N VAL A 269 -0.68 7.54 30.77
CA VAL A 269 0.65 7.42 31.39
C VAL A 269 1.44 8.72 31.40
N LEU A 270 1.20 9.61 30.42
CA LEU A 270 1.87 10.91 30.37
C LEU A 270 1.56 11.75 31.62
N ARG A 271 2.59 12.39 32.16
CA ARG A 271 2.44 13.35 33.24
C ARG A 271 1.42 14.44 32.85
N PRO A 272 0.54 14.91 33.76
CA PRO A 272 -0.58 15.79 33.40
C PRO A 272 -0.23 17.05 32.57
N ASP A 273 0.91 17.70 32.83
CA ASP A 273 1.40 18.88 32.10
C ASP A 273 2.08 18.54 30.75
N ARG A 274 2.22 17.25 30.44
CA ARG A 274 2.85 16.72 29.22
C ARG A 274 1.85 16.06 28.28
N LYS A 275 0.58 15.96 28.66
CA LYS A 275 -0.48 15.34 27.85
C LYS A 275 -0.61 16.01 26.48
N ILE A 276 -0.96 15.21 25.49
CA ILE A 276 -1.32 15.69 24.15
C ILE A 276 -2.78 16.14 24.12
N ASP A 277 -3.14 16.94 23.13
CA ASP A 277 -4.53 17.32 22.88
C ASP A 277 -4.83 17.31 21.36
N TRP A 278 -6.11 17.48 21.02
CA TRP A 278 -6.59 17.56 19.65
C TRP A 278 -7.42 18.82 19.46
N LYS A 279 -7.45 19.35 18.25
CA LYS A 279 -8.32 20.47 17.89
C LYS A 279 -9.76 20.12 18.16
N LYS A 280 -10.47 21.04 18.81
CA LYS A 280 -11.92 20.90 19.03
C LYS A 280 -12.65 21.03 17.69
N PRO A 281 -13.69 20.23 17.44
CA PRO A 281 -14.54 20.41 16.27
C PRO A 281 -15.12 21.83 16.28
N GLU A 282 -15.02 22.54 15.16
CA GLU A 282 -15.81 23.76 14.97
C GLU A 282 -17.29 23.36 15.00
N ARG A 283 -18.05 23.89 15.96
CA ARG A 283 -19.51 23.77 15.94
C ARG A 283 -19.99 24.56 14.72
N THR A 284 -20.47 23.86 13.71
CA THR A 284 -21.31 24.47 12.69
C THR A 284 -22.62 24.83 13.38
N GLU A 285 -22.80 26.10 13.73
CA GLU A 285 -24.13 26.61 14.08
C GLU A 285 -25.01 26.38 12.86
N ILE A 286 -25.98 25.47 13.00
CA ILE A 286 -27.02 25.30 12.01
C ILE A 286 -27.89 26.55 12.15
N THR A 287 -27.63 27.56 11.31
CA THR A 287 -28.57 28.64 11.09
C THR A 287 -29.79 28.03 10.43
N THR A 288 -30.81 27.75 11.24
CA THR A 288 -32.15 27.46 10.77
C THR A 288 -32.79 28.77 10.33
N ASP A 289 -32.67 29.09 9.04
CA ASP A 289 -33.50 30.08 8.35
C ASP A 289 -34.59 29.36 7.54
#